data_AF-A0A1B6IBF4-F1
#
_entry.id   AF-A0A1B6IBF4-F1
#
_cell.length_a   1.000
_cell.length_b   1.000
_cell.length_c   1.000
_cell.angle_alpha   90.00
_cell.angle_beta   90.00
_cell.angle_gamma   90.00
#
_symmetry.space_group_name_H-M   'P 1'
#
loop_
_entity.id
_entity.type
_entity.pdbx_description
1 polymer ?
#
loop_
_entity_poly.entity_id
_entity_poly.type
_entity_poly.pdbx_seq_one_letter_code
_entity_poly.pdbx_strand_id
1 'polypeptide(L)'
;MAPPLKHTSSAKSSPPAPLRKSLEMQKQLAMTTVLVLESLELQFSWTYNIIGASMRTYLLEKSHEVIQAPEERNYHILYQLCAGREEYPYLKLDDATIYRYLSQEAVIPGVDDAQCFQETISALVTLGFSERKITDIFRVLASILHLGNINITGVNDMDDSSIPEADSHLLILAELLGVDVQELRKWLCLRRIVSRREVFEKPMTLTEAMGARDALAKYIYAELFSWIVQIINRTLETSSGARHKFIGVLDIYGFETFEINSFEQFCINYANEKLQQQFNQHVFKLEQEEYLREDIEWKFIDFYDNQPCIDLIETKLGILDLLDEECRMPKGSDSSWVEKLYSTCTKWPHFSKPRFGTNAFVIKHFADRVEYEALGFLEKNRDTVVEEQVEVLRSGNNRLVRSLFRDDNKLSVSTIPAAPVPKTRVVVTSKSAPSSNTSSLSKNKKTVGSQFRSSLNALMSTLNATTPHYIRCIKPNDRKLAFEYNAPRAVQQLRACGVLETIRISAAGFPSRWPYLDFFNRYRVLCRSQDIKRDNMRSTCECILVNFIKDNDRFKFGKTKIFFRAGQVAYLERLRSERLRHCCIIMQKTIRGFL
;
A
#
# COMPACT_ATOMS: atom_id res chain seq x y z
N MET A 1 16.22 17.58 57.01
CA MET A 1 17.30 17.18 56.08
C MET A 1 17.29 15.66 55.97
N ALA A 2 16.75 15.14 54.87
CA ALA A 2 16.77 13.73 54.48
C ALA A 2 17.21 13.68 53.01
N PRO A 3 18.00 12.68 52.57
CA PRO A 3 18.66 12.72 51.27
C PRO A 3 17.69 12.40 50.12
N PRO A 4 17.98 12.84 48.88
CA PRO A 4 17.13 12.55 47.73
C PRO A 4 17.34 11.11 47.24
N LEU A 5 16.23 10.45 46.90
CA LEU A 5 16.18 9.12 46.29
C LEU A 5 16.85 9.13 44.91
N LYS A 6 17.88 8.29 44.74
CA LYS A 6 18.49 7.97 43.44
C LYS A 6 17.46 7.26 42.55
N HIS A 7 17.10 7.88 41.43
CA HIS A 7 16.46 7.19 40.31
C HIS A 7 17.46 6.22 39.67
N THR A 8 17.30 4.92 39.90
CA THR A 8 17.95 3.90 39.07
C THR A 8 17.30 3.90 37.69
N SER A 9 18.06 4.29 36.66
CA SER A 9 17.66 4.14 35.27
C SER A 9 17.42 2.65 34.97
N SER A 10 16.18 2.28 34.68
CA SER A 10 15.91 0.99 34.04
C SER A 10 16.57 1.03 32.66
N ALA A 11 17.55 0.17 32.44
CA ALA A 11 18.14 -0.05 31.13
C ALA A 11 17.01 -0.25 30.10
N LYS A 12 16.93 0.64 29.11
CA LYS A 12 16.12 0.43 27.91
C LYS A 12 16.65 -0.84 27.24
N SER A 13 15.99 -1.97 27.47
CA SER A 13 16.31 -3.21 26.76
C SER A 13 16.10 -2.97 25.28
N SER A 14 17.19 -2.98 24.52
CA SER A 14 17.19 -2.94 23.07
C SER A 14 16.29 -4.04 22.50
N PRO A 15 15.44 -3.75 21.50
CA PRO A 15 14.62 -4.78 20.89
C PRO A 15 15.47 -5.88 20.23
N PRO A 16 14.95 -7.11 20.09
CA PRO A 16 15.69 -8.23 19.47
C PRO A 16 16.19 -7.88 18.06
N ALA A 17 17.34 -8.42 17.65
CA ALA A 17 17.97 -8.12 16.36
C ALA A 17 17.04 -8.21 15.11
N PRO A 18 16.10 -9.18 15.01
CA PRO A 18 15.13 -9.21 13.91
C PRO A 18 14.15 -8.03 13.92
N LEU A 19 13.76 -7.57 15.12
CA LEU A 19 12.84 -6.46 15.32
C LEU A 19 13.51 -5.12 15.02
N ARG A 20 14.81 -4.98 15.33
CA ARG A 20 15.63 -3.84 14.89
C ARG A 20 15.73 -3.78 13.37
N LYS A 21 16.04 -4.90 12.70
CA LYS A 21 16.06 -4.95 11.23
C LYS A 21 14.70 -4.59 10.62
N SER A 22 13.59 -5.03 11.22
CA SER A 22 12.23 -4.70 10.76
C SER A 22 11.83 -3.25 11.02
N LEU A 23 12.23 -2.65 12.14
CA LEU A 23 11.95 -1.24 12.45
C LEU A 23 12.80 -0.28 11.60
N GLU A 24 14.08 -0.62 11.37
CA GLU A 24 14.96 0.13 10.47
C GLU A 24 14.46 0.04 9.03
N MET A 25 13.91 -1.12 8.64
CA MET A 25 13.27 -1.33 7.33
C MET A 25 12.02 -0.47 7.13
N GLN A 26 11.13 -0.39 8.14
CA GLN A 26 9.96 0.51 8.07
C GLN A 26 10.37 1.98 8.00
N LYS A 27 11.39 2.38 8.78
CA LYS A 27 11.92 3.75 8.69
C LYS A 27 12.53 4.04 7.33
N GLN A 28 13.27 3.10 6.74
CA GLN A 28 13.95 3.33 5.48
C GLN A 28 13.02 3.25 4.27
N LEU A 29 12.10 2.28 4.17
CA LEU A 29 11.12 2.27 3.08
C LEU A 29 10.16 3.47 3.17
N ALA A 30 9.73 3.87 4.37
CA ALA A 30 8.96 5.09 4.55
C ALA A 30 9.76 6.37 4.25
N MET A 31 11.09 6.36 4.42
CA MET A 31 11.99 7.47 4.06
C MET A 31 12.50 7.42 2.61
N THR A 32 12.25 6.35 1.86
CA THR A 32 12.69 6.25 0.44
C THR A 32 11.52 6.32 -0.53
N THR A 33 10.33 5.93 -0.07
CA THR A 33 9.16 5.79 -0.94
C THR A 33 7.87 6.06 -0.15
N VAL A 34 7.52 7.33 0.05
CA VAL A 34 6.18 7.75 0.54
C VAL A 34 5.06 7.30 -0.43
N LEU A 35 5.44 6.77 -1.60
CA LEU A 35 4.57 6.47 -2.73
C LEU A 35 4.52 4.97 -3.12
N VAL A 36 4.43 4.07 -2.12
CA VAL A 36 4.15 2.64 -2.36
C VAL A 36 3.05 2.10 -1.45
N LEU A 37 2.08 1.38 -2.04
CA LEU A 37 1.14 0.54 -1.30
C LEU A 37 1.84 -0.78 -0.94
N GLU A 38 2.04 -1.05 0.36
CA GLU A 38 2.79 -2.22 0.83
C GLU A 38 2.10 -3.04 1.92
N SER A 39 2.38 -4.34 1.97
CA SER A 39 2.05 -5.19 3.11
C SER A 39 3.28 -5.94 3.62
N LEU A 40 3.45 -5.91 4.93
CA LEU A 40 4.48 -6.64 5.66
C LEU A 40 3.84 -7.78 6.45
N GLU A 41 4.19 -9.00 6.12
CA GLU A 41 3.79 -10.22 6.81
C GLU A 41 4.89 -10.65 7.77
N LEU A 42 4.64 -10.59 9.08
CA LEU A 42 5.54 -11.10 10.11
C LEU A 42 5.12 -12.52 10.50
N GLN A 43 6.06 -13.46 10.46
CA GLN A 43 5.80 -14.87 10.70
C GLN A 43 6.30 -15.30 12.09
N PHE A 44 5.49 -16.09 12.79
CA PHE A 44 5.77 -16.52 14.16
C PHE A 44 5.92 -18.03 14.30
N SER A 45 6.84 -18.45 15.17
CA SER A 45 6.98 -19.83 15.66
C SER A 45 5.81 -20.23 16.58
N TRP A 46 5.73 -21.51 16.94
CA TRP A 46 4.81 -21.97 18.00
C TRP A 46 5.09 -21.34 19.37
N THR A 47 6.30 -20.81 19.60
CA THR A 47 6.68 -20.07 20.81
C THR A 47 6.45 -18.56 20.71
N TYR A 48 5.78 -18.08 19.66
CA TYR A 48 5.51 -16.66 19.40
C TYR A 48 6.76 -15.78 19.20
N ASN A 49 7.89 -16.39 18.80
CA ASN A 49 9.06 -15.64 18.34
C ASN A 49 8.94 -15.35 16.84
N ILE A 50 9.42 -14.19 16.39
CA ILE A 50 9.51 -13.87 14.95
C ILE A 50 10.55 -14.80 14.32
N ILE A 51 10.14 -15.55 13.31
CA ILE A 51 11.00 -16.46 12.55
C ILE A 51 11.42 -15.86 11.21
N GLY A 52 10.55 -15.06 10.58
CA GLY A 52 10.79 -14.46 9.28
C GLY A 52 9.76 -13.40 8.93
N ALA A 53 9.95 -12.77 7.78
CA ALA A 53 9.03 -11.78 7.25
C ALA A 53 8.93 -11.83 5.72
N SER A 54 7.85 -11.33 5.16
CA SER A 54 7.66 -11.18 3.72
C SER A 54 6.97 -9.85 3.42
N MET A 55 7.45 -9.14 2.41
CA MET A 55 6.93 -7.86 1.96
C MET A 55 6.28 -8.01 0.59
N ARG A 56 5.14 -7.36 0.39
CA ARG A 56 4.45 -7.31 -0.90
C ARG A 56 4.14 -5.86 -1.26
N THR A 57 4.37 -5.52 -2.53
CA THR A 57 4.14 -4.17 -3.07
C THR A 57 3.01 -4.25 -4.11
N TYR A 58 2.03 -3.36 -4.02
CA TYR A 58 0.81 -3.41 -4.83
C TYR A 58 0.74 -2.33 -5.90
N LEU A 59 1.27 -1.14 -5.61
CA LEU A 59 1.36 -0.03 -6.55
C LEU A 59 2.56 0.83 -6.18
N LEU A 60 3.37 1.16 -7.18
CA LEU A 60 4.46 2.15 -7.10
C LEU A 60 4.02 3.35 -7.95
N GLU A 61 4.09 4.56 -7.40
CA GLU A 61 3.76 5.78 -8.14
C GLU A 61 4.86 6.13 -9.15
N LYS A 62 4.81 5.49 -10.31
CA LYS A 62 5.82 5.66 -11.36
C LYS A 62 5.83 7.07 -11.97
N SER A 63 4.72 7.81 -11.94
CA SER A 63 4.62 9.14 -12.56
C SER A 63 5.46 10.21 -11.86
N HIS A 64 5.61 10.08 -10.54
CA HIS A 64 6.37 10.99 -9.67
C HIS A 64 7.86 11.11 -10.04
N GLU A 65 8.39 10.11 -10.75
CA GLU A 65 9.78 10.08 -11.20
C GLU A 65 10.11 11.13 -12.26
N VAL A 66 9.13 11.47 -13.09
CA VAL A 66 9.33 12.28 -14.29
C VAL A 66 8.72 13.66 -14.14
N ILE A 67 7.60 13.76 -13.42
CA ILE A 67 6.88 15.02 -13.18
C ILE A 67 6.51 15.07 -11.70
N GLN A 68 6.97 16.10 -11.01
CA GLN A 68 6.61 16.39 -9.61
C GLN A 68 5.61 17.55 -9.56
N ALA A 69 4.64 17.49 -8.65
CA ALA A 69 3.80 18.65 -8.37
C ALA A 69 4.65 19.78 -7.75
N PRO A 70 4.21 21.05 -7.86
CA PRO A 70 4.92 22.16 -7.21
C PRO A 70 5.14 21.88 -5.72
N GLU A 71 6.36 22.06 -5.24
CA GLU A 71 6.80 21.81 -3.85
C GLU A 71 6.99 20.34 -3.45
N GLU A 72 6.88 19.38 -4.39
CA GLU A 72 7.14 17.97 -4.12
C GLU A 72 8.55 17.53 -4.56
N ARG A 73 9.20 16.70 -3.74
CA ARG A 73 10.46 16.03 -4.09
C ARG A 73 10.19 14.73 -4.82
N ASN A 74 11.10 14.36 -5.73
CA ASN A 74 11.20 13.00 -6.25
C ASN A 74 11.66 11.99 -5.15
N TYR A 75 11.88 10.73 -5.49
CA TYR A 75 12.35 9.70 -4.56
C TYR A 75 13.66 10.10 -3.87
N HIS A 76 13.70 9.96 -2.55
CA HIS A 76 14.79 10.46 -1.70
C HIS A 76 16.16 9.89 -2.08
N ILE A 77 16.21 8.63 -2.52
CA ILE A 77 17.47 7.98 -2.91
C ILE A 77 18.19 8.72 -4.03
N LEU A 78 17.48 9.41 -4.93
CA LEU A 78 18.09 10.15 -6.03
C LEU A 78 18.84 11.39 -5.52
N TYR A 79 18.27 12.12 -4.56
CA TYR A 79 18.93 13.25 -3.91
C TYR A 79 20.09 12.79 -3.02
N GLN A 80 19.88 11.73 -2.25
CA GLN A 80 20.92 11.08 -1.42
C GLN A 80 22.13 10.66 -2.26
N LEU A 81 21.89 10.07 -3.44
CA LEU A 81 22.96 9.65 -4.34
C LEU A 81 23.74 10.85 -4.91
N CYS A 82 23.06 11.96 -5.25
CA CYS A 82 23.72 13.20 -5.68
C CYS A 82 24.52 13.86 -4.54
N ALA A 83 24.05 13.76 -3.29
CA ALA A 83 24.77 14.25 -2.13
C ALA A 83 26.04 13.41 -1.86
N GLY A 84 26.01 12.10 -2.12
CA GLY A 84 27.16 11.20 -2.02
C GLY A 84 28.12 11.21 -3.22
N ARG A 85 27.98 12.12 -4.19
CA ARG A 85 28.72 12.09 -5.47
C ARG A 85 30.26 12.08 -5.33
N GLU A 86 30.80 12.71 -4.30
CA GLU A 86 32.25 12.78 -4.05
C GLU A 86 32.85 11.40 -3.72
N GLU A 87 32.08 10.53 -3.06
CA GLU A 87 32.50 9.17 -2.71
C GLU A 87 32.42 8.21 -3.92
N TYR A 88 31.61 8.55 -4.94
CA TYR A 88 31.31 7.69 -6.08
C TYR A 88 31.54 8.39 -7.44
N PRO A 89 32.76 8.89 -7.74
CA PRO A 89 33.04 9.71 -8.91
C PRO A 89 32.83 8.99 -10.26
N TYR A 90 32.90 7.64 -10.27
CA TYR A 90 32.63 6.85 -11.46
C TYR A 90 31.17 6.93 -11.93
N LEU A 91 30.24 7.38 -11.08
CA LEU A 91 28.84 7.61 -11.46
C LEU A 91 28.68 8.89 -12.29
N LYS A 92 29.69 9.78 -12.31
CA LYS A 92 29.70 11.05 -13.04
C LYS A 92 28.49 11.94 -12.72
N LEU A 93 28.10 11.94 -11.44
CA LEU A 93 26.98 12.73 -10.95
C LEU A 93 27.39 14.16 -10.63
N ASP A 94 26.49 15.10 -10.90
CA ASP A 94 26.59 16.50 -10.52
C ASP A 94 25.59 16.84 -9.39
N ASP A 95 25.41 18.13 -9.08
CA ASP A 95 24.38 18.58 -8.15
C ASP A 95 22.97 18.19 -8.62
N ALA A 96 22.08 17.91 -7.66
CA ALA A 96 20.71 17.51 -7.92
C ALA A 96 19.97 18.53 -8.80
N THR A 97 20.26 19.83 -8.68
CA THR A 97 19.60 20.89 -9.46
C THR A 97 19.83 20.78 -10.98
N ILE A 98 20.90 20.09 -11.41
CA ILE A 98 21.24 19.92 -12.82
C ILE A 98 20.32 18.90 -13.50
N TYR A 99 19.75 17.97 -12.75
CA TYR A 99 18.96 16.88 -13.31
C TYR A 99 17.51 17.27 -13.49
N ARG A 100 16.96 17.10 -14.69
CA ARG A 100 15.57 17.40 -15.03
C ARG A 100 14.58 16.75 -14.05
N TYR A 101 14.81 15.49 -13.71
CA TYR A 101 13.96 14.73 -12.78
C TYR A 101 14.07 15.18 -11.32
N LEU A 102 15.04 16.03 -10.97
CA LEU A 102 15.27 16.55 -9.62
C LEU A 102 15.18 18.09 -9.55
N SER A 103 14.93 18.75 -10.68
CA SER A 103 15.12 20.20 -10.91
C SER A 103 14.22 21.14 -10.09
N GLN A 104 13.35 20.62 -9.23
CA GLN A 104 12.65 21.41 -8.23
C GLN A 104 13.49 21.47 -6.94
N GLU A 105 13.91 22.68 -6.55
CA GLU A 105 14.60 22.97 -5.28
C GLU A 105 13.69 22.68 -4.08
N ALA A 106 13.56 21.41 -3.71
CA ALA A 106 12.78 21.01 -2.56
C ALA A 106 13.71 20.55 -1.44
N VAL A 107 14.45 21.49 -0.85
CA VAL A 107 15.23 21.23 0.37
C VAL A 107 14.25 20.95 1.51
N ILE A 108 14.37 19.79 2.16
CA ILE A 108 13.52 19.43 3.29
C ILE A 108 14.13 19.99 4.58
N PRO A 109 13.41 20.83 5.34
CA PRO A 109 13.94 21.35 6.60
C PRO A 109 14.31 20.23 7.57
N GLY A 110 15.57 20.22 8.02
CA GLY A 110 16.07 19.27 9.02
C GLY A 110 16.44 17.88 8.49
N VAL A 111 16.47 17.67 7.16
CA VAL A 111 16.96 16.44 6.54
C VAL A 111 18.33 16.70 5.91
N ASP A 112 19.30 15.84 6.24
CA ASP A 112 20.61 15.81 5.60
C ASP A 112 20.66 14.61 4.66
N ASP A 113 20.63 14.87 3.35
CA ASP A 113 20.61 13.82 2.33
C ASP A 113 21.90 12.98 2.34
N ALA A 114 23.06 13.54 2.71
CA ALA A 114 24.31 12.80 2.80
C ALA A 114 24.29 11.84 4.01
N GLN A 115 23.80 12.30 5.16
CA GLN A 115 23.62 11.44 6.33
C GLN A 115 22.62 10.32 6.03
N CYS A 116 21.46 10.65 5.45
CA CYS A 116 20.45 9.65 5.08
C CYS A 116 20.98 8.64 4.06
N PHE A 117 21.88 9.04 3.14
CA PHE A 117 22.51 8.12 2.21
C PHE A 117 23.37 7.07 2.93
N GLN A 118 24.18 7.49 3.90
CA GLN A 118 25.00 6.57 4.71
C GLN A 118 24.13 5.62 5.54
N GLU A 119 23.00 6.09 6.07
CA GLU A 119 22.00 5.25 6.72
C GLU A 119 21.41 4.20 5.76
N THR A 120 21.07 4.60 4.52
CA THR A 120 20.60 3.68 3.47
C THR A 120 21.65 2.60 3.15
N ILE A 121 22.93 2.97 2.99
CA ILE A 121 24.01 2.02 2.73
C ILE A 121 24.16 1.03 3.87
N SER A 122 24.19 1.51 5.12
CA SER A 122 24.28 0.67 6.31
C SER A 122 23.12 -0.33 6.41
N ALA A 123 21.90 0.10 6.05
CA ALA A 123 20.73 -0.77 5.99
C ALA A 123 20.86 -1.85 4.90
N LEU A 124 21.30 -1.51 3.69
CA LEU A 124 21.54 -2.47 2.60
C LEU A 124 22.58 -3.53 2.99
N VAL A 125 23.69 -3.11 3.60
CA VAL A 125 24.73 -4.03 4.10
C VAL A 125 24.14 -4.96 5.18
N THR A 126 23.34 -4.44 6.10
CA THR A 126 22.68 -5.21 7.17
C THR A 126 21.68 -6.24 6.62
N LEU A 127 21.07 -5.94 5.47
CA LEU A 127 20.18 -6.82 4.71
C LEU A 127 20.94 -7.79 3.78
N GLY A 128 22.26 -7.85 3.88
CA GLY A 128 23.07 -8.84 3.14
C GLY A 128 23.32 -8.48 1.68
N PHE A 129 23.14 -7.22 1.28
CA PHE A 129 23.59 -6.76 -0.03
C PHE A 129 25.11 -6.69 -0.03
N SER A 130 25.73 -7.31 -1.04
CA SER A 130 27.18 -7.19 -1.25
C SER A 130 27.51 -5.83 -1.85
N GLU A 131 28.72 -5.35 -1.60
CA GLU A 131 29.23 -4.09 -2.16
C GLU A 131 29.06 -4.01 -3.69
N ARG A 132 29.25 -5.14 -4.40
CA ARG A 132 29.00 -5.23 -5.84
C ARG A 132 27.54 -4.96 -6.21
N LYS A 133 26.59 -5.54 -5.47
CA LYS A 133 25.15 -5.31 -5.70
C LYS A 133 24.78 -3.85 -5.42
N ILE A 134 25.32 -3.26 -4.36
CA ILE A 134 25.10 -1.85 -4.01
C ILE A 134 25.64 -0.94 -5.12
N THR A 135 26.86 -1.21 -5.59
CA THR A 135 27.49 -0.50 -6.72
C THR A 135 26.61 -0.58 -7.99
N ASP A 136 26.08 -1.76 -8.30
CA ASP A 136 25.22 -1.94 -9.47
C ASP A 136 23.87 -1.22 -9.31
N ILE A 137 23.27 -1.19 -8.11
CA ILE A 137 22.08 -0.37 -7.80
C ILE A 137 22.38 1.12 -8.09
N PHE A 138 23.51 1.63 -7.60
CA PHE A 138 23.90 3.03 -7.80
C PHE A 138 24.12 3.38 -9.27
N ARG A 139 24.72 2.47 -10.06
CA ARG A 139 24.85 2.66 -11.51
C ARG A 139 23.50 2.78 -12.21
N VAL A 140 22.53 1.94 -11.84
CA VAL A 140 21.19 1.98 -12.42
C VAL A 140 20.47 3.28 -12.02
N LEU A 141 20.53 3.69 -10.76
CA LEU A 141 19.93 4.95 -10.30
C LEU A 141 20.56 6.18 -10.97
N ALA A 142 21.90 6.24 -11.04
CA ALA A 142 22.60 7.31 -11.74
C ALA A 142 22.22 7.34 -13.23
N SER A 143 22.06 6.18 -13.88
CA SER A 143 21.65 6.11 -15.28
C SER A 143 20.27 6.71 -15.54
N ILE A 144 19.34 6.61 -14.59
CA ILE A 144 18.00 7.21 -14.68
C ILE A 144 18.12 8.75 -14.66
N LEU A 145 18.99 9.30 -13.81
CA LEU A 145 19.25 10.74 -13.77
C LEU A 145 19.87 11.24 -15.09
N HIS A 146 20.88 10.54 -15.62
CA HIS A 146 21.44 10.88 -16.93
C HIS A 146 20.41 10.74 -18.06
N LEU A 147 19.54 9.72 -18.02
CA LEU A 147 18.49 9.50 -19.02
C LEU A 147 17.58 10.71 -19.15
N GLY A 148 17.16 11.31 -18.03
CA GLY A 148 16.30 12.50 -18.03
C GLY A 148 16.92 13.75 -18.65
N ASN A 149 18.26 13.81 -18.70
CA ASN A 149 19.03 14.94 -19.22
C ASN A 149 19.51 14.76 -20.67
N ILE A 150 19.20 13.62 -21.31
CA ILE A 150 19.51 13.45 -22.74
C ILE A 150 18.78 14.52 -23.55
N ASN A 151 19.54 15.24 -24.38
CA ASN A 151 19.01 16.33 -25.18
C ASN A 151 18.42 15.78 -26.49
N ILE A 152 17.10 15.56 -26.49
CA ILE A 152 16.35 15.17 -27.68
C ILE A 152 15.90 16.46 -28.39
N THR A 153 16.33 16.64 -29.63
CA THR A 153 15.99 17.80 -30.47
C THR A 153 15.13 17.40 -31.66
N GLY A 154 14.13 18.22 -32.00
CA GLY A 154 13.36 18.03 -33.23
C GLY A 154 14.15 18.45 -34.47
N VAL A 155 14.05 17.68 -35.56
CA VAL A 155 14.75 17.96 -36.83
C VAL A 155 13.74 18.50 -37.86
N ASN A 156 13.66 19.83 -37.98
CA ASN A 156 12.80 20.56 -38.95
C ASN A 156 11.29 20.16 -38.90
N ASP A 157 10.45 20.78 -39.75
CA ASP A 157 8.98 20.60 -39.83
C ASP A 157 8.50 19.17 -40.21
N MET A 158 9.36 18.15 -40.09
CA MET A 158 9.14 16.77 -40.59
C MET A 158 8.87 15.75 -39.48
N ASP A 159 8.38 16.16 -38.30
CA ASP A 159 7.95 15.24 -37.23
C ASP A 159 9.03 14.23 -36.74
N ASP A 160 10.33 14.53 -36.95
CA ASP A 160 11.46 13.68 -36.59
C ASP A 160 12.21 14.20 -35.34
N SER A 161 12.82 13.29 -34.57
CA SER A 161 13.66 13.60 -33.42
C SER A 161 15.08 13.03 -33.56
N SER A 162 16.06 13.70 -32.98
CA SER A 162 17.46 13.28 -32.98
C SER A 162 18.16 13.65 -31.67
N ILE A 163 19.24 12.92 -31.35
CA ILE A 163 20.11 13.18 -30.21
C ILE A 163 21.51 13.49 -30.74
N PRO A 164 22.17 14.57 -30.30
CA PRO A 164 23.53 14.89 -30.72
C PRO A 164 24.53 13.75 -30.47
N GLU A 165 25.49 13.55 -31.38
CA GLU A 165 26.49 12.49 -31.22
C GLU A 165 27.36 12.67 -29.98
N ALA A 166 27.66 13.92 -29.63
CA ALA A 166 28.45 14.32 -28.48
C ALA A 166 27.62 14.52 -27.20
N ASP A 167 26.37 14.05 -27.14
CA ASP A 167 25.55 14.14 -25.92
C ASP A 167 26.24 13.36 -24.78
N SER A 168 26.72 14.10 -23.78
CA SER A 168 27.49 13.56 -22.67
C SER A 168 26.66 12.62 -21.80
N HIS A 169 25.39 12.93 -21.57
CA HIS A 169 24.51 12.12 -20.71
C HIS A 169 24.20 10.76 -21.34
N LEU A 170 23.99 10.70 -22.66
CA LEU A 170 23.81 9.44 -23.39
C LEU A 170 25.06 8.56 -23.33
N LEU A 171 26.27 9.15 -23.49
CA LEU A 171 27.53 8.41 -23.40
C LEU A 171 27.77 7.85 -21.99
N ILE A 172 27.50 8.66 -20.96
CA ILE A 172 27.62 8.24 -19.55
C ILE A 172 26.63 7.12 -19.24
N LEU A 173 25.36 7.27 -19.65
CA LEU A 173 24.34 6.25 -19.47
C LEU A 173 24.76 4.92 -20.11
N ALA A 174 25.24 4.97 -21.35
CA ALA A 174 25.70 3.78 -22.07
C ALA A 174 26.86 3.08 -21.34
N GLU A 175 27.79 3.84 -20.76
CA GLU A 175 28.89 3.32 -19.94
C GLU A 175 28.39 2.67 -18.64
N LEU A 176 27.50 3.34 -17.88
CA LEU A 176 26.98 2.86 -16.60
C LEU A 176 26.17 1.56 -16.75
N LEU A 177 25.34 1.48 -17.80
CA LEU A 177 24.52 0.30 -18.11
C LEU A 177 25.27 -0.73 -18.96
N GLY A 178 26.44 -0.39 -19.50
CA GLY A 178 27.23 -1.24 -20.37
C GLY A 178 26.52 -1.61 -21.67
N VAL A 179 25.74 -0.70 -22.25
CA VAL A 179 24.93 -0.91 -23.46
C VAL A 179 25.56 -0.23 -24.67
N ASP A 180 25.16 -0.65 -25.88
CA ASP A 180 25.63 0.00 -27.10
C ASP A 180 24.99 1.39 -27.27
N VAL A 181 25.83 2.42 -27.40
CA VAL A 181 25.38 3.81 -27.49
C VAL A 181 24.62 4.11 -28.78
N GLN A 182 24.99 3.46 -29.89
CA GLN A 182 24.38 3.71 -31.20
C GLN A 182 23.00 3.09 -31.28
N GLU A 183 22.86 1.85 -30.81
CA GLU A 183 21.56 1.20 -30.68
C GLU A 183 20.64 1.95 -29.71
N LEU A 184 21.14 2.37 -28.55
CA LEU A 184 20.33 3.14 -27.62
C LEU A 184 19.87 4.48 -28.22
N ARG A 185 20.77 5.21 -28.90
CA ARG A 185 20.44 6.46 -29.61
C ARG A 185 19.34 6.24 -30.63
N LYS A 186 19.46 5.19 -31.43
CA LYS A 186 18.48 4.83 -32.47
C LYS A 186 17.11 4.58 -31.85
N TRP A 187 17.00 3.72 -30.84
CA TRP A 187 15.71 3.32 -30.27
C TRP A 187 15.09 4.35 -29.30
N LEU A 188 15.84 5.37 -28.90
CA LEU A 188 15.28 6.55 -28.23
C LEU A 188 14.55 7.51 -29.19
N CYS A 189 14.88 7.49 -30.49
CA CYS A 189 14.27 8.36 -31.51
C CYS A 189 13.42 7.62 -32.55
N LEU A 190 13.52 6.28 -32.63
CA LEU A 190 12.76 5.45 -33.57
C LEU A 190 11.89 4.43 -32.83
N ARG A 191 10.75 4.09 -33.44
CA ARG A 191 9.91 2.95 -33.04
C ARG A 191 9.85 1.93 -34.15
N ARG A 192 9.82 0.65 -33.79
CA ARG A 192 9.57 -0.44 -34.73
C ARG A 192 8.08 -0.70 -34.84
N ILE A 193 7.54 -0.69 -36.06
CA ILE A 193 6.15 -1.02 -36.34
C ILE A 193 6.11 -2.36 -37.07
N VAL A 194 5.50 -3.35 -36.41
CA VAL A 194 5.29 -4.68 -36.96
C VAL A 194 3.88 -4.75 -37.55
N SER A 195 3.78 -4.76 -38.87
CA SER A 195 2.55 -5.06 -39.59
C SER A 195 2.51 -6.54 -40.00
N ARG A 196 1.36 -7.06 -40.42
CA ARG A 196 1.14 -8.50 -40.70
C ARG A 196 2.12 -9.12 -41.71
N ARG A 197 2.83 -8.31 -42.50
CA ARG A 197 3.78 -8.77 -43.53
C ARG A 197 5.13 -8.06 -43.54
N GLU A 198 5.26 -6.94 -42.84
CA GLU A 198 6.44 -6.07 -42.93
C GLU A 198 6.78 -5.46 -41.57
N VAL A 199 8.07 -5.31 -41.32
CA VAL A 199 8.62 -4.62 -40.15
C VAL A 199 9.30 -3.37 -40.67
N PHE A 200 8.79 -2.19 -40.29
CA PHE A 200 9.39 -0.93 -40.67
C PHE A 200 9.73 -0.10 -39.43
N GLU A 201 10.78 0.70 -39.53
CA GLU A 201 11.20 1.63 -38.50
C GLU A 201 10.60 3.00 -38.83
N LYS A 202 9.92 3.60 -37.85
CA LYS A 202 9.31 4.92 -38.00
C LYS A 202 9.99 5.88 -37.01
N PRO A 203 10.48 7.05 -37.46
CA PRO A 203 10.90 8.11 -36.58
C PRO A 203 9.79 8.53 -35.60
N MET A 204 10.18 8.92 -34.40
CA MET A 204 9.29 9.47 -33.39
C MET A 204 9.37 10.99 -33.39
N THR A 205 8.23 11.64 -33.18
CA THR A 205 8.19 13.08 -32.93
C THR A 205 8.94 13.42 -31.65
N LEU A 206 9.31 14.69 -31.46
CA LEU A 206 9.95 15.15 -30.22
C LEU A 206 9.14 14.74 -28.98
N THR A 207 7.82 14.93 -29.01
CA THR A 207 6.92 14.57 -27.91
C THR A 207 6.85 13.06 -27.70
N GLU A 208 6.76 12.27 -28.77
CA GLU A 208 6.76 10.80 -28.69
C GLU A 208 8.10 10.27 -28.11
N ALA A 209 9.24 10.82 -28.53
CA ALA A 209 10.57 10.44 -28.06
C ALA A 209 10.80 10.82 -26.59
N MET A 210 10.37 12.01 -26.16
CA MET A 210 10.41 12.43 -24.75
C MET A 210 9.55 11.51 -23.87
N GLY A 211 8.32 11.20 -24.32
CA GLY A 211 7.45 10.27 -23.62
C GLY A 211 8.05 8.86 -23.52
N ALA A 212 8.67 8.36 -24.59
CA ALA A 212 9.34 7.05 -24.60
C ALA A 212 10.54 7.00 -23.64
N ARG A 213 11.37 8.04 -23.62
CA ARG A 213 12.49 8.20 -22.68
C ARG A 213 11.99 8.16 -21.22
N ASP A 214 10.93 8.90 -20.94
CA ASP A 214 10.35 8.99 -19.60
C ASP A 214 9.69 7.67 -19.18
N ALA A 215 9.03 6.97 -20.10
CA ALA A 215 8.51 5.62 -19.87
C ALA A 215 9.63 4.61 -19.57
N LEU A 216 10.77 4.72 -20.27
CA LEU A 216 11.95 3.88 -20.03
C LEU A 216 12.54 4.12 -18.65
N ALA A 217 12.68 5.38 -18.22
CA ALA A 217 13.17 5.73 -16.89
C ALA A 217 12.32 5.09 -15.78
N LYS A 218 10.99 5.27 -15.86
CA LYS A 218 10.02 4.67 -14.94
C LYS A 218 10.09 3.15 -14.90
N TYR A 219 10.30 2.52 -16.05
CA TYR A 219 10.38 1.07 -16.14
C TYR A 219 11.66 0.53 -15.53
N ILE A 220 12.81 1.18 -15.76
CA ILE A 220 14.10 0.81 -15.15
C ILE A 220 13.99 0.86 -13.62
N TYR A 221 13.42 1.94 -13.07
CA TYR A 221 13.27 2.07 -11.63
C TYR A 221 12.29 1.06 -11.04
N ALA A 222 11.14 0.84 -11.68
CA ALA A 222 10.16 -0.14 -11.21
C ALA A 222 10.74 -1.56 -11.16
N GLU A 223 11.51 -1.97 -12.17
CA GLU A 223 12.19 -3.27 -12.17
C GLU A 223 13.30 -3.34 -11.12
N LEU A 224 14.08 -2.27 -10.94
CA LEU A 224 15.09 -2.18 -9.88
C LEU A 224 14.44 -2.33 -8.49
N PHE A 225 13.37 -1.59 -8.23
CA PHE A 225 12.64 -1.64 -6.98
C PHE A 225 12.08 -3.04 -6.71
N SER A 226 11.41 -3.65 -7.71
CA SER A 226 10.92 -5.03 -7.64
C SER A 226 12.05 -6.02 -7.30
N TRP A 227 13.20 -5.89 -7.94
CA TRP A 227 14.37 -6.73 -7.67
C TRP A 227 14.93 -6.55 -6.25
N ILE A 228 14.99 -5.32 -5.74
CA ILE A 228 15.39 -5.03 -4.36
C ILE A 228 14.44 -5.73 -3.38
N VAL A 229 13.12 -5.58 -3.57
CA VAL A 229 12.09 -6.25 -2.75
C VAL A 229 12.25 -7.77 -2.76
N GLN A 230 12.53 -8.37 -3.92
CA GLN A 230 12.77 -9.81 -4.03
C GLN A 230 14.01 -10.27 -3.26
N ILE A 231 15.09 -9.47 -3.21
CA ILE A 231 16.27 -9.79 -2.39
C ILE A 231 15.95 -9.68 -0.91
N ILE A 232 15.24 -8.62 -0.51
CA ILE A 232 14.81 -8.43 0.87
C ILE A 232 13.97 -9.64 1.32
N ASN A 233 12.97 -10.03 0.53
CA ASN A 233 12.13 -11.20 0.82
C ASN A 233 12.94 -12.50 0.96
N ARG A 234 13.86 -12.78 0.03
CA ARG A 234 14.73 -13.96 0.13
C ARG A 234 15.62 -13.96 1.37
N THR A 235 16.00 -12.79 1.86
CA THR A 235 16.83 -12.66 3.06
C THR A 235 16.00 -12.81 4.34
N LEU A 236 14.74 -12.40 4.31
CA LEU A 236 13.81 -12.46 5.45
C LEU A 236 13.06 -13.80 5.55
N GLU A 237 13.02 -14.59 4.48
CA GLU A 237 12.43 -15.93 4.49
C GLU A 237 13.29 -16.93 5.27
N THR A 238 12.68 -17.58 6.27
CA THR A 238 13.33 -18.63 7.07
C THR A 238 13.30 -19.98 6.34
N SER A 239 14.43 -20.70 6.36
CA SER A 239 14.51 -22.10 5.90
C SER A 239 14.09 -23.13 6.95
N SER A 240 13.70 -22.70 8.15
CA SER A 240 13.62 -23.59 9.32
C SER A 240 12.47 -23.22 10.26
N GLY A 241 11.40 -24.02 10.22
CA GLY A 241 10.28 -23.96 11.14
C GLY A 241 8.92 -23.98 10.43
N ALA A 242 8.00 -24.82 10.92
CA ALA A 242 6.62 -24.77 10.47
C ALA A 242 5.98 -23.43 10.90
N ARG A 243 5.47 -22.67 9.93
CA ARG A 243 4.74 -21.41 10.19
C ARG A 243 3.53 -21.70 11.08
N HIS A 244 3.42 -21.05 12.24
CA HIS A 244 2.28 -21.23 13.14
C HIS A 244 1.19 -20.18 12.92
N LYS A 245 1.54 -18.90 13.15
CA LYS A 245 0.66 -17.74 12.94
C LYS A 245 1.45 -16.62 12.29
N PHE A 246 0.76 -15.67 11.67
CA PHE A 246 1.36 -14.47 11.12
C PHE A 246 0.57 -13.23 11.52
N ILE A 247 1.23 -12.07 11.46
CA ILE A 247 0.60 -10.76 11.56
C ILE A 247 0.91 -10.03 10.26
N GLY A 248 -0.13 -9.67 9.51
CA GLY A 248 -0.02 -8.78 8.35
C GLY A 248 -0.21 -7.33 8.77
N VAL A 249 0.76 -6.49 8.49
CA VAL A 249 0.66 -5.03 8.60
C VAL A 249 0.49 -4.50 7.18
N LEU A 250 -0.68 -3.93 6.90
CA LEU A 250 -0.96 -3.31 5.61
C LEU A 250 -0.84 -1.80 5.78
N ASP A 251 0.08 -1.18 5.03
CA ASP A 251 0.24 0.26 4.98
C ASP A 251 -0.30 0.76 3.64
N ILE A 252 -1.37 1.55 3.71
CA ILE A 252 -2.09 2.07 2.55
C ILE A 252 -2.11 3.59 2.59
N TYR A 253 -2.14 4.19 1.41
CA TYR A 253 -2.48 5.59 1.27
C TYR A 253 -3.85 5.89 1.87
N GLY A 254 -3.95 7.05 2.52
CA GLY A 254 -5.24 7.62 2.87
C GLY A 254 -6.06 7.95 1.61
N PHE A 255 -7.32 8.29 1.81
CA PHE A 255 -8.14 8.86 0.76
C PHE A 255 -7.54 10.21 0.32
N GLU A 256 -7.31 10.40 -0.97
CA GLU A 256 -6.65 11.58 -1.54
C GLU A 256 -7.60 12.41 -2.39
N THR A 257 -7.59 13.72 -2.15
CA THR A 257 -8.29 14.70 -2.97
C THR A 257 -7.37 15.91 -3.14
N PHE A 258 -6.80 16.05 -4.33
CA PHE A 258 -5.99 17.20 -4.74
C PHE A 258 -6.80 18.13 -5.66
N GLU A 259 -6.20 19.27 -6.00
CA GLU A 259 -6.76 20.20 -7.00
C GLU A 259 -6.86 19.54 -8.37
N ILE A 260 -5.87 18.72 -8.73
CA ILE A 260 -5.82 17.93 -9.96
C ILE A 260 -5.59 16.47 -9.57
N ASN A 261 -6.57 15.60 -9.82
CA ASN A 261 -6.47 14.17 -9.52
C ASN A 261 -6.29 13.38 -10.81
N SER A 262 -5.27 12.51 -10.86
CA SER A 262 -4.97 11.71 -12.04
C SER A 262 -5.28 10.22 -11.84
N PHE A 263 -4.78 9.36 -12.75
CA PHE A 263 -5.01 7.92 -12.74
C PHE A 263 -4.52 7.25 -11.44
N GLU A 264 -3.43 7.73 -10.87
CA GLU A 264 -2.83 7.23 -9.65
C GLU A 264 -3.74 7.47 -8.44
N GLN A 265 -4.24 8.70 -8.27
CA GLN A 265 -5.23 9.04 -7.23
C GLN A 265 -6.52 8.24 -7.43
N PHE A 266 -6.95 8.01 -8.67
CA PHE A 266 -8.10 7.15 -8.96
C PHE A 266 -7.87 5.71 -8.45
N CYS A 267 -6.70 5.12 -8.70
CA CYS A 267 -6.33 3.80 -8.19
C CYS A 267 -6.26 3.77 -6.65
N ILE A 268 -5.69 4.80 -6.02
CA ILE A 268 -5.60 4.95 -4.56
C ILE A 268 -7.00 5.02 -3.93
N ASN A 269 -7.87 5.88 -4.45
CA ASN A 269 -9.22 6.05 -3.93
C ASN A 269 -10.09 4.81 -4.18
N TYR A 270 -9.91 4.13 -5.31
CA TYR A 270 -10.51 2.84 -5.57
C TYR A 270 -10.08 1.77 -4.54
N ALA A 271 -8.81 1.73 -4.16
CA ALA A 271 -8.34 0.81 -3.12
C ALA A 271 -8.94 1.13 -1.74
N ASN A 272 -9.04 2.42 -1.40
CA ASN A 272 -9.71 2.87 -0.18
C ASN A 272 -11.20 2.49 -0.18
N GLU A 273 -11.90 2.61 -1.31
CA GLU A 273 -13.31 2.20 -1.45
C GLU A 273 -13.48 0.71 -1.14
N LYS A 274 -12.60 -0.14 -1.67
CA LYS A 274 -12.58 -1.58 -1.42
C LYS A 274 -12.31 -1.92 0.04
N LEU A 275 -11.27 -1.33 0.63
CA LEU A 275 -10.91 -1.57 2.03
C LEU A 275 -12.01 -1.07 2.98
N GLN A 276 -12.67 0.04 2.65
CA GLN A 276 -13.84 0.51 3.38
C GLN A 276 -15.01 -0.48 3.27
N GLN A 277 -15.23 -1.09 2.10
CA GLN A 277 -16.28 -2.09 1.96
C GLN A 277 -16.00 -3.35 2.78
N GLN A 278 -14.75 -3.82 2.82
CA GLN A 278 -14.38 -4.93 3.70
C GLN A 278 -14.50 -4.56 5.18
N PHE A 279 -14.16 -3.32 5.55
CA PHE A 279 -14.40 -2.81 6.89
C PHE A 279 -15.89 -2.85 7.24
N ASN A 280 -16.75 -2.32 6.36
CA ASN A 280 -18.20 -2.32 6.54
C ASN A 280 -18.73 -3.76 6.68
N GLN A 281 -18.33 -4.66 5.78
CA GLN A 281 -18.74 -6.06 5.85
C GLN A 281 -18.25 -6.75 7.13
N HIS A 282 -16.98 -6.59 7.50
CA HIS A 282 -16.40 -7.29 8.63
C HIS A 282 -16.93 -6.77 9.97
N VAL A 283 -16.99 -5.44 10.14
CA VAL A 283 -17.57 -4.85 11.35
C VAL A 283 -19.05 -5.19 11.41
N PHE A 284 -19.86 -4.84 10.40
CA PHE A 284 -21.31 -4.95 10.54
C PHE A 284 -21.83 -6.38 10.45
N LYS A 285 -21.36 -7.19 9.51
CA LYS A 285 -21.89 -8.55 9.32
C LYS A 285 -21.52 -9.47 10.47
N LEU A 286 -20.27 -9.43 10.94
CA LEU A 286 -19.85 -10.29 12.05
C LEU A 286 -20.42 -9.83 13.39
N GLU A 287 -20.63 -8.52 13.59
CA GLU A 287 -21.37 -8.05 14.77
C GLU A 287 -22.81 -8.57 14.76
N GLN A 288 -23.51 -8.49 13.62
CA GLN A 288 -24.89 -8.98 13.50
C GLN A 288 -24.99 -10.50 13.65
N GLU A 289 -24.12 -11.26 12.98
CA GLU A 289 -24.10 -12.73 13.09
C GLU A 289 -23.80 -13.17 14.53
N GLU A 290 -22.95 -12.44 15.26
CA GLU A 290 -22.69 -12.72 16.68
C GLU A 290 -23.93 -12.46 17.53
N TYR A 291 -24.62 -11.33 17.35
CA TYR A 291 -25.84 -11.02 18.11
C TYR A 291 -26.96 -12.04 17.83
N LEU A 292 -27.13 -12.46 16.57
CA LEU A 292 -28.07 -13.52 16.21
C LEU A 292 -27.69 -14.86 16.84
N ARG A 293 -26.40 -15.23 16.80
CA ARG A 293 -25.90 -16.48 17.41
C ARG A 293 -26.15 -16.51 18.91
N GLU A 294 -25.90 -15.39 19.58
CA GLU A 294 -26.02 -15.20 21.02
C GLU A 294 -27.44 -14.85 21.49
N ASP A 295 -28.40 -14.73 20.57
CA ASP A 295 -29.82 -14.44 20.83
C ASP A 295 -30.06 -13.11 21.54
N ILE A 296 -29.35 -12.08 21.07
CA ILE A 296 -29.46 -10.71 21.58
C ILE A 296 -30.44 -9.93 20.71
N GLU A 297 -31.47 -9.39 21.35
CA GLU A 297 -32.43 -8.50 20.69
C GLU A 297 -31.71 -7.25 20.16
N TRP A 298 -31.59 -7.17 18.84
CA TRP A 298 -30.85 -6.13 18.14
C TRP A 298 -31.72 -5.47 17.08
N LYS A 299 -31.73 -4.14 17.05
CA LYS A 299 -32.38 -3.37 15.99
C LYS A 299 -31.38 -3.18 14.85
N PHE A 300 -31.79 -3.53 13.62
CA PHE A 300 -31.00 -3.23 12.43
C PHE A 300 -30.66 -1.74 12.38
N ILE A 301 -29.38 -1.44 12.26
CA ILE A 301 -28.91 -0.08 11.99
C ILE A 301 -28.58 -0.04 10.51
N ASP A 302 -29.32 0.77 9.77
CA ASP A 302 -29.00 1.04 8.37
C ASP A 302 -27.62 1.71 8.30
N PHE A 303 -26.74 1.15 7.48
CA PHE A 303 -25.43 1.71 7.21
C PHE A 303 -25.30 2.00 5.71
N TYR A 304 -24.37 2.88 5.37
CA TYR A 304 -24.07 3.20 3.98
C TYR A 304 -23.27 2.06 3.33
N ASP A 305 -23.88 1.33 2.41
CA ASP A 305 -23.21 0.32 1.58
C ASP A 305 -22.60 0.98 0.35
N ASN A 306 -21.28 0.87 0.22
CA ASN A 306 -20.52 1.46 -0.87
C ASN A 306 -20.24 0.48 -2.02
N GLN A 307 -20.83 -0.73 -1.98
CA GLN A 307 -20.77 -1.69 -3.10
C GLN A 307 -21.15 -1.09 -4.47
N PRO A 308 -22.20 -0.26 -4.60
CA PRO A 308 -22.58 0.30 -5.90
C PRO A 308 -21.49 1.21 -6.52
N CYS A 309 -20.65 1.84 -5.69
CA CYS A 309 -19.50 2.63 -6.16
C CYS A 309 -18.37 1.72 -6.67
N ILE A 310 -18.13 0.61 -5.98
CA ILE A 310 -17.15 -0.40 -6.42
C ILE A 310 -17.60 -1.05 -7.73
N ASP A 311 -18.90 -1.35 -7.85
CA ASP A 311 -19.47 -1.97 -9.04
C ASP A 311 -19.34 -1.07 -10.26
N LEU A 312 -19.56 0.24 -10.11
CA LEU A 312 -19.29 1.24 -11.16
C LEU A 312 -17.85 1.16 -11.69
N ILE A 313 -16.88 0.86 -10.83
CA ILE A 313 -15.45 0.85 -11.19
C ILE A 313 -15.05 -0.49 -11.84
N GLU A 314 -15.46 -1.62 -11.24
CA GLU A 314 -14.92 -2.95 -11.58
C GLU A 314 -15.76 -3.79 -12.55
N THR A 315 -17.07 -3.56 -12.61
CA THR A 315 -17.97 -4.42 -13.38
C THR A 315 -17.70 -4.30 -14.88
N LYS A 316 -18.28 -5.22 -15.66
CA LYS A 316 -18.25 -5.11 -17.13
C LYS A 316 -18.94 -3.81 -17.55
N LEU A 317 -18.32 -3.09 -18.50
CA LEU A 317 -18.75 -1.74 -18.86
C LEU A 317 -18.65 -0.72 -17.70
N GLY A 318 -17.86 -1.03 -16.68
CA GLY A 318 -17.43 -0.11 -15.64
C GLY A 318 -16.21 0.70 -16.07
N ILE A 319 -15.73 1.60 -15.20
CA ILE A 319 -14.68 2.58 -15.54
C ILE A 319 -13.39 1.89 -16.01
N LEU A 320 -12.90 0.88 -15.29
CA LEU A 320 -11.67 0.17 -15.63
C LEU A 320 -11.79 -0.64 -16.92
N ASP A 321 -12.94 -1.27 -17.15
CA ASP A 321 -13.17 -2.10 -18.33
C ASP A 321 -13.26 -1.22 -19.60
N LEU A 322 -13.96 -0.08 -19.51
CA LEU A 322 -14.02 0.90 -20.60
C LEU A 322 -12.67 1.53 -20.90
N LEU A 323 -11.84 1.77 -19.87
CA LEU A 323 -10.48 2.28 -20.04
C LEU A 323 -9.61 1.23 -20.75
N ASP A 324 -9.71 -0.03 -20.36
CA ASP A 324 -8.98 -1.13 -20.98
C ASP A 324 -9.40 -1.35 -22.44
N GLU A 325 -10.69 -1.17 -22.76
CA GLU A 325 -11.18 -1.20 -24.14
C GLU A 325 -10.60 -0.06 -24.98
N GLU A 326 -10.64 1.18 -24.48
CA GLU A 326 -10.09 2.32 -25.22
C GLU A 326 -8.57 2.21 -25.41
N CYS A 327 -7.86 1.68 -24.42
CA CYS A 327 -6.43 1.41 -24.52
C CYS A 327 -6.09 0.48 -25.69
N ARG A 328 -7.00 -0.43 -26.08
CA ARG A 328 -6.80 -1.36 -27.21
C ARG A 328 -7.16 -0.75 -28.56
N MET A 329 -7.87 0.39 -28.59
CA MET A 329 -8.27 1.04 -29.83
C MET A 329 -7.07 1.73 -30.50
N PRO A 330 -6.79 1.48 -31.79
CA PRO A 330 -5.66 2.09 -32.49
C PRO A 330 -5.67 3.63 -32.53
N LYS A 331 -6.86 4.23 -32.45
CA LYS A 331 -7.09 5.69 -32.37
C LYS A 331 -7.81 6.09 -31.08
N GLY A 332 -7.69 5.27 -30.03
CA GLY A 332 -8.26 5.59 -28.72
C GLY A 332 -7.60 6.82 -28.11
N SER A 333 -8.39 7.72 -27.55
CA SER A 333 -7.95 8.98 -26.92
C SER A 333 -8.64 9.17 -25.57
N ASP A 334 -8.06 10.00 -24.70
CA ASP A 334 -8.68 10.30 -23.40
C ASP A 334 -10.07 10.93 -23.56
N SER A 335 -10.24 11.82 -24.55
CA SER A 335 -11.54 12.45 -24.84
C SER A 335 -12.59 11.44 -25.31
N SER A 336 -12.25 10.53 -26.22
CA SER A 336 -13.18 9.49 -26.67
C SER A 336 -13.55 8.50 -25.56
N TRP A 337 -12.62 8.23 -24.64
CA TRP A 337 -12.92 7.44 -23.44
C TRP A 337 -13.91 8.16 -22.50
N VAL A 338 -13.72 9.46 -22.23
CA VAL A 338 -14.64 10.23 -21.39
C VAL A 338 -16.04 10.30 -21.98
N GLU A 339 -16.18 10.44 -23.30
CA GLU A 339 -17.48 10.36 -23.98
C GLU A 339 -18.18 9.00 -23.78
N LYS A 340 -17.41 7.90 -23.82
CA LYS A 340 -17.94 6.55 -23.49
C LYS A 340 -18.35 6.45 -22.02
N LEU A 341 -17.58 7.00 -21.09
CA LEU A 341 -17.98 7.08 -19.68
C LEU A 341 -19.30 7.86 -19.53
N TYR A 342 -19.46 8.99 -20.19
CA TYR A 342 -20.68 9.79 -20.13
C TYR A 342 -21.91 9.08 -20.68
N SER A 343 -21.76 8.32 -21.76
CA SER A 343 -22.89 7.56 -22.33
C SER A 343 -23.25 6.33 -21.49
N THR A 344 -22.26 5.68 -20.86
CA THR A 344 -22.46 4.38 -20.20
C THR A 344 -22.66 4.50 -18.69
N CYS A 345 -21.91 5.38 -18.02
CA CYS A 345 -21.81 5.44 -16.56
C CYS A 345 -22.79 6.45 -15.92
N THR A 346 -23.37 7.39 -16.66
CA THR A 346 -24.30 8.42 -16.11
C THR A 346 -25.54 7.84 -15.42
N LYS A 347 -25.91 6.60 -15.73
CA LYS A 347 -27.00 5.87 -15.05
C LYS A 347 -26.68 5.50 -13.59
N TRP A 348 -25.40 5.47 -13.22
CA TRP A 348 -24.98 5.10 -11.86
C TRP A 348 -25.08 6.31 -10.92
N PRO A 349 -25.63 6.15 -9.71
CA PRO A 349 -25.79 7.28 -8.77
C PRO A 349 -24.46 7.89 -8.32
N HIS A 350 -23.39 7.09 -8.34
CA HIS A 350 -22.03 7.48 -7.96
C HIS A 350 -21.26 8.19 -9.07
N PHE A 351 -21.75 8.18 -10.32
CA PHE A 351 -21.07 8.84 -11.43
C PHE A 351 -21.72 10.20 -11.71
N SER A 352 -20.91 11.17 -12.11
CA SER A 352 -21.42 12.46 -12.59
C SER A 352 -20.44 13.15 -13.52
N LYS A 353 -20.98 14.06 -14.34
CA LYS A 353 -20.19 14.94 -15.20
C LYS A 353 -19.69 16.15 -14.39
N PRO A 354 -18.50 16.68 -14.69
CA PRO A 354 -18.03 17.94 -14.14
C PRO A 354 -18.96 19.08 -14.57
N ARG A 355 -18.93 20.19 -13.83
CA ARG A 355 -19.75 21.38 -14.14
C ARG A 355 -19.24 22.12 -15.38
N PHE A 356 -17.94 22.07 -15.62
CA PHE A 356 -17.25 22.73 -16.74
C PHE A 356 -16.24 21.76 -17.35
N GLY A 357 -15.99 21.89 -18.66
CA GLY A 357 -15.03 21.04 -19.38
C GLY A 357 -15.59 19.68 -19.82
N THR A 358 -14.89 19.06 -20.78
CA THR A 358 -15.25 17.75 -21.37
C THR A 358 -14.23 16.66 -21.09
N ASN A 359 -13.11 16.99 -20.43
CA ASN A 359 -11.96 16.09 -20.26
C ASN A 359 -11.79 15.60 -18.80
N ALA A 360 -12.85 15.59 -18.00
CA ALA A 360 -12.81 15.14 -16.62
C ALA A 360 -14.05 14.32 -16.28
N PHE A 361 -14.03 13.54 -15.21
CA PHE A 361 -15.21 12.82 -14.70
C PHE A 361 -15.22 12.82 -13.18
N VAL A 362 -16.41 12.68 -12.59
CA VAL A 362 -16.59 12.82 -11.15
C VAL A 362 -17.17 11.54 -10.56
N ILE A 363 -16.49 10.99 -9.55
CA ILE A 363 -16.96 9.85 -8.76
C ILE A 363 -17.33 10.32 -7.36
N LYS A 364 -18.51 9.91 -6.89
CA LYS A 364 -18.97 10.08 -5.50
C LYS A 364 -18.52 8.86 -4.70
N HIS A 365 -17.34 8.95 -4.12
CA HIS A 365 -16.80 7.96 -3.19
C HIS A 365 -17.54 8.02 -1.85
N PHE A 366 -17.29 7.05 -0.98
CA PHE A 366 -17.84 7.09 0.40
C PHE A 366 -17.37 8.31 1.20
N ALA A 367 -16.16 8.80 0.92
CA ALA A 367 -15.51 9.87 1.66
C ALA A 367 -15.85 11.27 1.12
N ASP A 368 -15.74 11.45 -0.20
CA ASP A 368 -15.95 12.74 -0.87
C ASP A 368 -16.29 12.54 -2.36
N ARG A 369 -16.66 13.64 -3.01
CA ARG A 369 -16.88 13.70 -4.45
C ARG A 369 -15.60 14.20 -5.12
N VAL A 370 -14.94 13.32 -5.87
CA VAL A 370 -13.62 13.59 -6.46
C VAL A 370 -13.76 13.74 -7.98
N GLU A 371 -13.17 14.82 -8.49
CA GLU A 371 -13.04 15.09 -9.93
C GLU A 371 -11.67 14.61 -10.40
N TYR A 372 -11.66 13.76 -11.43
CA TYR A 372 -10.45 13.21 -12.05
C TYR A 372 -10.28 13.80 -13.45
N GLU A 373 -9.07 14.30 -13.73
CA GLU A 373 -8.71 14.80 -15.05
C GLU A 373 -8.28 13.62 -15.94
N ALA A 374 -9.00 13.39 -17.03
CA ALA A 374 -8.81 12.22 -17.87
C ALA A 374 -7.54 12.28 -18.73
N LEU A 375 -6.91 13.45 -18.87
CA LEU A 375 -5.71 13.62 -19.68
C LEU A 375 -4.58 12.69 -19.19
N GLY A 376 -4.06 11.86 -20.10
CA GLY A 376 -3.00 10.90 -19.81
C GLY A 376 -3.48 9.58 -19.18
N PHE A 377 -4.78 9.38 -18.93
CA PHE A 377 -5.28 8.12 -18.35
C PHE A 377 -4.97 6.91 -19.24
N LEU A 378 -5.17 7.01 -20.57
CA LEU A 378 -4.88 5.90 -21.46
C LEU A 378 -3.39 5.55 -21.48
N GLU A 379 -2.52 6.56 -21.56
CA GLU A 379 -1.07 6.37 -21.59
C GLU A 379 -0.58 5.71 -20.30
N LYS A 380 -1.00 6.24 -19.15
CA LYS A 380 -0.68 5.71 -17.82
C LYS A 380 -1.20 4.28 -17.62
N ASN A 381 -2.39 3.96 -18.13
CA ASN A 381 -2.95 2.61 -18.01
C ASN A 381 -2.32 1.60 -18.98
N ARG A 382 -1.86 2.07 -20.16
CA ARG A 382 -1.13 1.25 -21.13
C ARG A 382 0.25 0.85 -20.61
N ASP A 383 0.94 1.74 -19.90
CA ASP A 383 2.30 1.54 -19.36
C ASP A 383 3.25 0.96 -20.43
N THR A 384 3.13 1.50 -21.65
CA THR A 384 3.83 0.97 -22.83
C THR A 384 5.26 1.47 -22.88
N VAL A 385 6.20 0.54 -22.77
CA VAL A 385 7.62 0.77 -23.04
C VAL A 385 7.94 0.24 -24.44
N VAL A 386 8.82 0.95 -25.15
CA VAL A 386 9.33 0.52 -26.46
C VAL A 386 10.19 -0.72 -26.26
N GLU A 387 9.78 -1.86 -26.82
CA GLU A 387 10.43 -3.16 -26.60
C GLU A 387 11.90 -3.17 -27.06
N GLU A 388 12.21 -2.40 -28.10
CA GLU A 388 13.56 -2.32 -28.64
C GLU A 388 14.51 -1.63 -27.67
N GLN A 389 14.05 -0.62 -26.91
CA GLN A 389 14.84 0.00 -25.84
C GLN A 389 15.18 -1.04 -24.75
N VAL A 390 14.22 -1.89 -24.40
CA VAL A 390 14.42 -2.98 -23.42
C VAL A 390 15.39 -4.04 -23.96
N GLU A 391 15.35 -4.35 -25.26
CA GLU A 391 16.29 -5.29 -25.88
C GLU A 391 17.74 -4.76 -25.85
N VAL A 392 17.95 -3.45 -26.04
CA VAL A 392 19.27 -2.82 -25.86
C VAL A 392 19.77 -2.99 -24.41
N LEU A 393 18.90 -2.78 -23.41
CA LEU A 393 19.26 -3.02 -22.02
C LEU A 393 19.59 -4.49 -21.74
N ARG A 394 18.91 -5.43 -22.41
CA ARG A 394 19.14 -6.88 -22.28
C ARG A 394 20.42 -7.35 -22.95
N SER A 395 20.84 -6.71 -24.05
CA SER A 395 22.06 -7.06 -24.77
C SER A 395 23.33 -6.51 -24.09
N GLY A 396 23.21 -5.42 -23.32
CA GLY A 396 24.32 -4.77 -22.61
C GLY A 396 25.02 -5.65 -21.58
N ASN A 397 26.27 -5.34 -21.22
CA ASN A 397 27.16 -6.17 -20.41
C ASN A 397 26.93 -6.11 -18.89
N ASN A 398 26.06 -5.22 -18.41
CA ASN A 398 25.75 -5.12 -16.97
C ASN A 398 24.87 -6.30 -16.51
N ARG A 399 25.39 -7.09 -15.56
CA ARG A 399 24.72 -8.30 -15.05
C ARG A 399 23.40 -8.00 -14.34
N LEU A 400 23.34 -6.92 -13.57
CA LEU A 400 22.12 -6.52 -12.87
C LEU A 400 21.05 -6.15 -13.89
N VAL A 401 21.36 -5.24 -14.82
CA VAL A 401 20.44 -4.78 -15.88
C VAL A 401 19.88 -5.97 -16.67
N ARG A 402 20.75 -6.90 -17.10
CA ARG A 402 20.30 -8.15 -17.74
C ARG A 402 19.34 -8.96 -16.87
N SER A 403 19.57 -9.01 -15.56
CA SER A 403 18.71 -9.76 -14.63
C SER A 403 17.37 -9.07 -14.37
N LEU A 404 17.32 -7.73 -14.39
CA LEU A 404 16.09 -6.95 -14.26
C LEU A 404 15.12 -7.29 -15.41
N PHE A 405 15.63 -7.36 -16.65
CA PHE A 405 14.80 -7.51 -17.86
C PHE A 405 14.71 -8.95 -18.43
N ARG A 406 14.98 -9.99 -17.62
CA ARG A 406 14.75 -11.40 -17.98
C ARG A 406 13.28 -11.76 -17.81
N ASP A 407 12.70 -12.49 -18.77
CA ASP A 407 11.27 -12.84 -18.77
C ASP A 407 10.83 -13.71 -17.58
N ASP A 408 11.74 -14.41 -16.91
CA ASP A 408 11.44 -15.20 -15.70
C ASP A 408 10.97 -14.33 -14.50
N ASN A 409 11.37 -13.06 -14.44
CA ASN A 409 10.92 -12.14 -13.39
C ASN A 409 9.43 -11.76 -13.51
N LYS A 410 8.82 -11.89 -14.70
CA LYS A 410 7.39 -11.57 -14.91
C LYS A 410 6.46 -12.61 -14.30
N LEU A 411 6.97 -13.77 -13.85
CA LEU A 411 6.18 -14.89 -13.30
C LEU A 411 6.20 -14.96 -11.76
N SER A 412 7.14 -14.28 -11.09
CA SER A 412 7.34 -14.42 -9.64
C SER A 412 6.53 -13.45 -8.78
N VAL A 413 6.01 -12.35 -9.33
CA VAL A 413 5.19 -11.38 -8.57
C VAL A 413 3.68 -11.68 -8.65
N SER A 414 3.23 -12.62 -9.49
CA SER A 414 1.80 -12.85 -9.76
C SER A 414 1.27 -14.26 -9.54
N THR A 415 2.01 -15.17 -8.89
CA THR A 415 1.51 -16.54 -8.67
C THR A 415 1.50 -16.91 -7.19
N ILE A 416 0.36 -16.67 -6.54
CA ILE A 416 0.04 -17.28 -5.24
C ILE A 416 -0.23 -18.79 -5.50
N PRO A 417 0.41 -19.72 -4.78
CA PRO A 417 -0.07 -21.09 -4.70
C PRO A 417 -1.39 -21.08 -3.94
N ALA A 418 -2.50 -21.41 -4.61
CA ALA A 418 -3.78 -21.61 -3.95
C ALA A 418 -3.65 -22.77 -2.95
N ALA A 419 -4.12 -22.56 -1.71
CA ALA A 419 -4.25 -23.64 -0.73
C ALA A 419 -5.20 -24.73 -1.27
N PRO A 420 -4.92 -26.03 -1.05
CA PRO A 420 -5.75 -27.11 -1.56
C PRO A 420 -7.07 -27.16 -0.78
N VAL A 421 -8.18 -26.87 -1.47
CA VAL A 421 -9.54 -27.11 -0.96
C VAL A 421 -10.06 -28.41 -1.58
N PRO A 422 -10.55 -29.39 -0.80
CA PRO A 422 -11.09 -30.64 -1.34
C PRO A 422 -12.42 -30.35 -2.06
N LYS A 423 -12.45 -30.49 -3.39
CA LYS A 423 -13.69 -30.38 -4.18
C LYS A 423 -14.28 -31.77 -4.44
N THR A 424 -15.42 -32.03 -3.80
CA THR A 424 -16.34 -33.11 -4.13
C THR A 424 -16.84 -32.93 -5.57
N ARG A 425 -16.68 -33.96 -6.40
CA ARG A 425 -17.11 -34.00 -7.81
C ARG A 425 -18.64 -33.94 -7.92
N VAL A 426 -19.15 -33.00 -8.71
CA VAL A 426 -20.43 -33.15 -9.43
C VAL A 426 -20.13 -33.01 -10.92
N VAL A 427 -20.45 -34.05 -11.67
CA VAL A 427 -20.25 -34.18 -13.11
C VAL A 427 -21.47 -33.61 -13.82
N VAL A 428 -21.29 -32.61 -14.68
CA VAL A 428 -22.25 -32.32 -15.75
C VAL A 428 -21.48 -32.14 -17.06
N THR A 429 -21.86 -32.98 -18.01
CA THR A 429 -21.31 -33.15 -19.36
C THR A 429 -21.89 -32.14 -20.34
N SER A 430 -21.05 -31.49 -21.14
CA SER A 430 -21.42 -31.04 -22.49
C SER A 430 -20.20 -30.96 -23.42
N LYS A 431 -20.46 -31.21 -24.71
CA LYS A 431 -19.55 -31.80 -25.70
C LYS A 431 -18.55 -30.82 -26.31
N SER A 432 -17.38 -31.36 -26.63
CA SER A 432 -16.24 -30.75 -27.32
C SER A 432 -16.40 -30.68 -28.84
N ALA A 433 -15.94 -29.58 -29.46
CA ALA A 433 -15.60 -29.45 -30.88
C ALA A 433 -14.14 -28.97 -31.01
N PRO A 434 -13.41 -29.31 -32.10
CA PRO A 434 -11.95 -29.44 -32.08
C PRO A 434 -11.21 -28.11 -32.28
N SER A 435 -10.14 -27.94 -31.50
CA SER A 435 -9.24 -26.79 -31.51
C SER A 435 -8.27 -26.81 -32.69
N SER A 436 -8.31 -25.78 -33.53
CA SER A 436 -7.23 -25.45 -34.46
C SER A 436 -6.10 -24.71 -33.73
N ASN A 437 -4.88 -25.24 -33.85
CA ASN A 437 -3.65 -24.64 -33.36
C ASN A 437 -3.39 -23.30 -34.05
N THR A 438 -3.68 -22.19 -33.37
CA THR A 438 -3.18 -20.84 -33.70
C THR A 438 -2.82 -20.12 -32.39
N SER A 439 -1.77 -20.58 -31.74
CA SER A 439 -1.22 -19.97 -30.51
C SER A 439 0.12 -19.29 -30.80
N SER A 440 0.10 -18.09 -31.38
CA SER A 440 1.30 -17.20 -31.35
C SER A 440 1.07 -15.72 -31.65
N LEU A 441 -0.15 -15.22 -31.88
CA LEU A 441 -0.39 -13.80 -32.15
C LEU A 441 -1.42 -13.23 -31.17
N SER A 442 -0.96 -12.29 -30.33
CA SER A 442 -1.71 -11.58 -29.26
C SER A 442 -1.77 -12.27 -27.89
N LYS A 443 -0.61 -12.45 -27.23
CA LYS A 443 -0.60 -12.39 -25.76
C LYS A 443 -0.95 -10.95 -25.36
N ASN A 444 -2.24 -10.69 -25.12
CA ASN A 444 -2.77 -9.39 -24.73
C ASN A 444 -1.98 -8.86 -23.51
N LYS A 445 -1.21 -7.78 -23.69
CA LYS A 445 -0.53 -7.10 -22.57
C LYS A 445 -1.59 -6.64 -21.57
N LYS A 446 -1.45 -7.03 -20.30
CA LYS A 446 -2.36 -6.61 -19.22
C LYS A 446 -2.08 -5.15 -18.88
N THR A 447 -3.12 -4.32 -18.83
CA THR A 447 -3.05 -2.91 -18.41
C THR A 447 -2.76 -2.79 -16.92
N VAL A 448 -2.30 -1.61 -16.48
CA VAL A 448 -2.02 -1.33 -15.06
C VAL A 448 -3.27 -1.50 -14.21
N GLY A 449 -4.40 -0.94 -14.64
CA GLY A 449 -5.67 -1.05 -13.92
C GLY A 449 -6.14 -2.49 -13.75
N SER A 450 -5.95 -3.33 -14.78
CA SER A 450 -6.27 -4.76 -14.70
C SER A 450 -5.38 -5.52 -13.72
N GLN A 451 -4.06 -5.27 -13.76
CA GLN A 451 -3.11 -5.85 -12.81
C GLN A 451 -3.41 -5.40 -11.37
N PHE A 452 -3.63 -4.11 -11.16
CA PHE A 452 -3.95 -3.54 -9.86
C PHE A 452 -5.25 -4.13 -9.28
N ARG A 453 -6.30 -4.24 -10.09
CA ARG A 453 -7.56 -4.91 -9.71
C ARG A 453 -7.33 -6.36 -9.28
N SER A 454 -6.53 -7.13 -10.02
CA SER A 454 -6.21 -8.51 -9.65
C SER A 454 -5.45 -8.59 -8.33
N SER A 455 -4.42 -7.76 -8.14
CA SER A 455 -3.62 -7.70 -6.92
C SER A 455 -4.46 -7.29 -5.70
N LEU A 456 -5.34 -6.32 -5.87
CA LEU A 456 -6.23 -5.87 -4.82
C LEU A 456 -7.22 -6.97 -4.42
N ASN A 457 -7.85 -7.66 -5.38
CA ASN A 457 -8.76 -8.76 -5.05
C ASN A 457 -8.04 -9.93 -4.32
N ALA A 458 -6.78 -10.20 -4.64
CA ALA A 458 -5.96 -11.15 -3.89
C ALA A 458 -5.65 -10.69 -2.44
N LEU A 459 -5.36 -9.40 -2.26
CA LEU A 459 -5.21 -8.79 -0.92
C LEU A 459 -6.51 -8.93 -0.11
N MET A 460 -7.65 -8.56 -0.69
CA MET A 460 -8.96 -8.66 -0.03
C MET A 460 -9.29 -10.09 0.39
N SER A 461 -8.94 -11.08 -0.45
CA SER A 461 -9.12 -12.50 -0.13
C SER A 461 -8.29 -12.92 1.09
N THR A 462 -7.07 -12.40 1.20
CA THR A 462 -6.17 -12.64 2.34
C THR A 462 -6.69 -11.97 3.60
N LEU A 463 -7.09 -10.70 3.52
CA LEU A 463 -7.64 -9.95 4.66
C LEU A 463 -8.91 -10.61 5.21
N ASN A 464 -9.81 -11.05 4.32
CA ASN A 464 -11.05 -11.74 4.70
C ASN A 464 -10.84 -13.07 5.41
N ALA A 465 -9.68 -13.72 5.21
CA ALA A 465 -9.30 -14.95 5.91
C ALA A 465 -8.63 -14.70 7.28
N THR A 466 -8.41 -13.43 7.66
CA THR A 466 -7.73 -13.04 8.89
C THR A 466 -8.65 -12.27 9.84
N THR A 467 -8.20 -12.06 11.09
CA THR A 467 -8.86 -11.16 12.03
C THR A 467 -8.24 -9.76 11.91
N PRO A 468 -8.95 -8.76 11.37
CA PRO A 468 -8.42 -7.43 11.14
C PRO A 468 -8.40 -6.59 12.42
N HIS A 469 -7.36 -5.77 12.54
CA HIS A 469 -7.27 -4.70 13.52
C HIS A 469 -6.99 -3.39 12.76
N TYR A 470 -7.83 -2.37 12.98
CA TYR A 470 -7.74 -1.11 12.24
C TYR A 470 -7.08 -0.03 13.09
N ILE A 471 -6.11 0.67 12.49
CA ILE A 471 -5.50 1.88 13.05
C ILE A 471 -5.75 3.00 12.04
N ARG A 472 -6.45 4.06 12.44
CA ARG A 472 -6.73 5.23 11.59
C ARG A 472 -5.86 6.39 12.06
N CYS A 473 -4.89 6.77 11.24
CA CYS A 473 -4.02 7.92 11.50
C CYS A 473 -4.72 9.21 11.07
N ILE A 474 -4.74 10.24 11.92
CA ILE A 474 -5.34 11.54 11.63
C ILE A 474 -4.24 12.60 11.64
N LYS A 475 -4.08 13.31 10.52
CA LYS A 475 -3.13 14.40 10.38
C LYS A 475 -3.63 15.61 11.19
N PRO A 476 -2.85 16.13 12.15
CA PRO A 476 -3.31 17.22 13.02
C PRO A 476 -3.33 18.58 12.28
N ASN A 477 -2.42 18.81 11.35
CA ASN A 477 -2.35 20.01 10.50
C ASN A 477 -1.59 19.69 9.21
N ASP A 478 -1.84 20.46 8.14
CA ASP A 478 -1.19 20.20 6.85
C ASP A 478 0.28 20.62 6.79
N ARG A 479 0.68 21.53 7.68
CA ARG A 479 2.02 22.12 7.78
C ARG A 479 3.06 21.21 8.44
N LYS A 480 2.66 20.03 8.91
CA LYS A 480 3.52 19.06 9.62
C LYS A 480 4.17 19.62 10.90
N LEU A 481 3.55 20.62 11.53
CA LEU A 481 4.07 21.26 12.74
C LEU A 481 3.59 20.54 14.01
N ALA A 482 4.48 20.39 14.99
CA ALA A 482 4.11 19.85 16.29
C ALA A 482 3.19 20.82 17.04
N PHE A 483 2.26 20.28 17.82
CA PHE A 483 1.33 21.03 18.69
C PHE A 483 0.39 22.03 17.98
N GLU A 484 0.26 21.94 16.66
CA GLU A 484 -0.75 22.69 15.88
C GLU A 484 -1.90 21.75 15.48
N TYR A 485 -3.15 22.20 15.62
CA TYR A 485 -4.34 21.39 15.34
C TYR A 485 -5.37 22.16 14.51
N ASN A 486 -5.69 21.64 13.33
CA ASN A 486 -6.72 22.16 12.44
C ASN A 486 -8.00 21.30 12.59
N ALA A 487 -8.94 21.80 13.40
CA ALA A 487 -10.18 21.08 13.70
C ALA A 487 -11.04 20.78 12.45
N PRO A 488 -11.30 21.75 11.53
CA PRO A 488 -12.02 21.46 10.29
C PRO A 488 -11.39 20.32 9.47
N ARG A 489 -10.06 20.33 9.33
CA ARG A 489 -9.31 19.31 8.58
C ARG A 489 -9.38 17.94 9.27
N ALA A 490 -9.29 17.89 10.60
CA ALA A 490 -9.44 16.64 11.34
C ALA A 490 -10.85 16.06 11.21
N VAL A 491 -11.90 16.90 11.25
CA VAL A 491 -13.29 16.46 11.05
C VAL A 491 -13.51 15.93 9.63
N GLN A 492 -12.93 16.57 8.62
CA GLN A 492 -12.97 16.08 7.24
C GLN A 492 -12.35 14.68 7.14
N GLN A 493 -11.17 14.46 7.73
CA GLN A 493 -10.51 13.16 7.77
C GLN A 493 -11.35 12.11 8.51
N LEU A 494 -11.95 12.45 9.65
CA LEU A 494 -12.81 11.51 10.41
C LEU A 494 -14.04 11.07 9.60
N ARG A 495 -14.60 11.97 8.79
CA ARG A 495 -15.67 11.63 7.83
C ARG A 495 -15.14 10.73 6.72
N ALA A 496 -14.02 11.11 6.10
CA ALA A 496 -13.38 10.37 5.02
C ALA A 496 -12.88 8.97 5.44
N CYS A 497 -12.57 8.75 6.71
CA CYS A 497 -12.20 7.43 7.23
C CYS A 497 -13.40 6.58 7.70
N GLY A 498 -14.64 7.08 7.57
CA GLY A 498 -15.84 6.38 8.06
C GLY A 498 -15.90 6.21 9.58
N VAL A 499 -15.08 6.96 10.34
CA VAL A 499 -14.93 6.79 11.79
C VAL A 499 -16.21 7.19 12.53
N LEU A 500 -16.88 8.25 12.09
CA LEU A 500 -18.11 8.71 12.74
C LEU A 500 -19.21 7.65 12.70
N GLU A 501 -19.39 7.00 11.55
CA GLU A 501 -20.42 5.96 11.40
C GLU A 501 -20.06 4.70 12.20
N THR A 502 -18.78 4.34 12.20
CA THR A 502 -18.24 3.27 13.06
C THR A 502 -18.56 3.52 14.53
N ILE A 503 -18.28 4.74 15.02
CA ILE A 503 -18.54 5.12 16.42
C ILE A 503 -20.03 5.09 16.72
N ARG A 504 -20.87 5.61 15.81
CA ARG A 504 -22.33 5.59 15.98
C ARG A 504 -22.85 4.17 16.14
N ILE A 505 -22.41 3.25 15.28
CA ILE A 505 -22.85 1.86 15.30
C ILE A 505 -22.28 1.13 16.52
N SER A 506 -20.99 1.31 16.83
CA SER A 506 -20.36 0.75 18.03
C SER A 506 -21.00 1.28 19.33
N ALA A 507 -21.41 2.55 19.37
CA ALA A 507 -22.08 3.14 20.53
C ALA A 507 -23.53 2.67 20.67
N ALA A 508 -24.23 2.51 19.53
CA ALA A 508 -25.55 1.92 19.48
C ALA A 508 -25.52 0.40 19.73
N GLY A 509 -24.33 -0.22 19.68
CA GLY A 509 -24.04 -1.65 19.90
C GLY A 509 -23.53 -2.03 21.29
N PHE A 510 -23.01 -3.24 21.37
CA PHE A 510 -22.31 -3.79 22.53
C PHE A 510 -20.85 -4.12 22.14
N PRO A 511 -19.97 -3.10 22.09
CA PRO A 511 -18.63 -3.23 21.51
C PRO A 511 -17.68 -4.08 22.35
N SER A 512 -18.00 -4.28 23.64
CA SER A 512 -17.19 -5.09 24.56
C SER A 512 -17.91 -6.39 24.91
N ARG A 513 -17.19 -7.52 24.79
CA ARG A 513 -17.75 -8.86 24.96
C ARG A 513 -16.81 -9.71 25.80
N TRP A 514 -17.37 -10.46 26.74
CA TRP A 514 -16.59 -11.36 27.60
C TRP A 514 -17.27 -12.71 27.69
N PRO A 515 -16.55 -13.83 27.43
CA PRO A 515 -17.01 -15.15 27.81
C PRO A 515 -17.32 -15.20 29.31
N TYR A 516 -18.37 -15.92 29.72
CA TYR A 516 -18.76 -15.99 31.14
C TYR A 516 -17.60 -16.45 32.04
N LEU A 517 -16.79 -17.41 31.58
CA LEU A 517 -15.64 -17.93 32.32
C LEU A 517 -14.57 -16.86 32.55
N ASP A 518 -14.21 -16.12 31.50
CA ASP A 518 -13.19 -15.07 31.58
C ASP A 518 -13.66 -13.91 32.44
N PHE A 519 -14.93 -13.51 32.28
CA PHE A 519 -15.55 -12.49 33.11
C PHE A 519 -15.54 -12.90 34.59
N PHE A 520 -15.96 -14.13 34.90
CA PHE A 520 -15.95 -14.66 36.26
C PHE A 520 -14.55 -14.63 36.87
N ASN A 521 -13.56 -15.20 36.18
CA ASN A 521 -12.19 -15.29 36.67
C ASN A 521 -11.60 -13.90 36.97
N ARG A 522 -11.96 -12.91 36.15
CA ARG A 522 -11.46 -11.54 36.25
C ARG A 522 -12.16 -10.71 37.33
N TYR A 523 -13.49 -10.79 37.41
CA TYR A 523 -14.31 -9.89 38.23
C TYR A 523 -14.87 -10.51 39.52
N ARG A 524 -14.68 -11.81 39.79
CA ARG A 524 -15.11 -12.45 41.05
C ARG A 524 -14.63 -11.76 42.34
N VAL A 525 -13.53 -10.99 42.26
CA VAL A 525 -12.98 -10.20 43.39
C VAL A 525 -13.94 -9.08 43.84
N LEU A 526 -14.90 -8.70 43.01
CA LEU A 526 -15.93 -7.72 43.32
C LEU A 526 -17.05 -8.28 44.21
N CYS A 527 -17.17 -9.61 44.31
CA CYS A 527 -18.14 -10.28 45.18
C CYS A 527 -17.52 -10.76 46.50
N ARG A 528 -18.38 -10.98 47.51
CA ARG A 528 -17.99 -11.73 48.72
C ARG A 528 -18.00 -13.22 48.39
N SER A 529 -17.21 -14.04 49.11
CA SER A 529 -17.11 -15.46 48.79
C SER A 529 -18.41 -16.23 48.95
N GLN A 530 -19.32 -15.74 49.80
CA GLN A 530 -20.65 -16.33 50.05
C GLN A 530 -21.59 -16.16 48.85
N ASP A 531 -21.40 -15.11 48.03
CA ASP A 531 -22.24 -14.81 46.88
C ASP A 531 -21.79 -15.57 45.61
N ILE A 532 -20.67 -16.31 45.70
CA ILE A 532 -20.09 -17.04 44.57
C ILE A 532 -20.72 -18.43 44.47
N LYS A 533 -21.57 -18.61 43.46
CA LYS A 533 -22.14 -19.92 43.08
C LYS A 533 -21.20 -20.62 42.12
N ARG A 534 -20.47 -21.63 42.62
CA ARG A 534 -19.44 -22.35 41.84
C ARG A 534 -20.03 -23.37 40.86
N ASP A 535 -21.22 -23.86 41.16
CA ASP A 535 -22.05 -24.75 40.35
C ASP A 535 -22.69 -24.02 39.15
N ASN A 536 -22.98 -22.73 39.31
CA ASN A 536 -23.55 -21.90 38.25
C ASN A 536 -22.80 -20.56 38.10
N MET A 537 -21.74 -20.59 37.30
CA MET A 537 -20.88 -19.44 37.03
C MET A 537 -21.65 -18.29 36.38
N ARG A 538 -22.62 -18.60 35.51
CA ARG A 538 -23.46 -17.61 34.82
C ARG A 538 -24.23 -16.77 35.84
N SER A 539 -24.89 -17.41 36.81
CA SER A 539 -25.63 -16.70 37.85
C SER A 539 -24.73 -15.82 38.73
N THR A 540 -23.47 -16.22 38.96
CA THR A 540 -22.52 -15.34 39.68
C THR A 540 -22.17 -14.10 38.84
N CYS A 541 -21.93 -14.26 37.54
CA CYS A 541 -21.70 -13.13 36.63
C CYS A 541 -22.91 -12.19 36.56
N GLU A 542 -24.12 -12.74 36.49
CA GLU A 542 -25.38 -11.99 36.52
C GLU A 542 -25.50 -11.18 37.81
N CYS A 543 -25.23 -11.80 38.97
CA CYS A 543 -25.27 -11.13 40.26
C CYS A 543 -24.26 -9.98 40.36
N ILE A 544 -23.02 -10.17 39.88
CA ILE A 544 -22.02 -9.10 39.81
C ILE A 544 -22.59 -7.91 39.04
N LEU A 545 -23.15 -8.15 37.86
CA LEU A 545 -23.59 -7.07 36.98
C LEU A 545 -24.81 -6.33 37.52
N VAL A 546 -25.81 -7.05 38.01
CA VAL A 546 -27.00 -6.43 38.62
C VAL A 546 -26.64 -5.58 39.84
N ASN A 547 -25.63 -6.00 40.62
CA ASN A 547 -25.20 -5.26 41.80
C ASN A 547 -24.46 -3.95 41.46
N PHE A 548 -23.64 -3.95 40.41
CA PHE A 548 -22.78 -2.79 40.08
C PHE A 548 -23.31 -1.91 38.94
N ILE A 549 -24.15 -2.45 38.06
CA ILE A 549 -24.74 -1.77 36.91
C ILE A 549 -26.26 -1.89 37.00
N LYS A 550 -26.93 -0.83 37.45
CA LYS A 550 -28.40 -0.83 37.67
C LYS A 550 -29.22 -0.72 36.39
N ASP A 551 -28.61 -0.21 35.31
CA ASP A 551 -29.27 0.01 34.04
C ASP A 551 -29.09 -1.22 33.13
N ASN A 552 -30.20 -1.95 32.91
CA ASN A 552 -30.23 -3.17 32.11
C ASN A 552 -30.02 -2.94 30.60
N ASP A 553 -30.00 -1.70 30.10
CA ASP A 553 -29.61 -1.42 28.70
C ASP A 553 -28.08 -1.34 28.55
N ARG A 554 -27.34 -1.23 29.66
CA ARG A 554 -25.87 -1.13 29.66
C ARG A 554 -25.17 -2.46 29.40
N PHE A 555 -25.88 -3.57 29.55
CA PHE A 555 -25.37 -4.90 29.28
C PHE A 555 -26.46 -5.84 28.78
N LYS A 556 -26.07 -6.91 28.08
CA LYS A 556 -26.96 -7.99 27.66
C LYS A 556 -26.27 -9.33 27.91
N PHE A 557 -27.09 -10.32 28.28
CA PHE A 557 -26.65 -11.70 28.44
C PHE A 557 -26.90 -12.45 27.14
N GLY A 558 -25.84 -12.89 26.49
CA GLY A 558 -25.92 -13.88 25.42
C GLY A 558 -25.94 -15.30 25.97
N LYS A 559 -25.98 -16.28 25.07
CA LYS A 559 -25.87 -17.71 25.38
C LYS A 559 -24.53 -18.09 26.04
N THR A 560 -23.43 -17.58 25.51
CA THR A 560 -22.06 -17.95 25.95
C THR A 560 -21.24 -16.76 26.44
N LYS A 561 -21.67 -15.53 26.13
CA LYS A 561 -20.94 -14.30 26.45
C LYS A 561 -21.84 -13.25 27.09
N ILE A 562 -21.18 -12.28 27.72
CA ILE A 562 -21.79 -11.06 28.23
C ILE A 562 -21.36 -9.90 27.34
N PHE A 563 -22.32 -9.04 27.01
CA PHE A 563 -22.19 -7.94 26.08
C PHE A 563 -22.36 -6.62 26.84
N PHE A 564 -21.49 -5.65 26.58
CA PHE A 564 -21.43 -4.38 27.32
C PHE A 564 -21.47 -3.20 26.38
N ARG A 565 -22.23 -2.17 26.76
CA ARG A 565 -22.14 -0.84 26.15
C ARG A 565 -20.76 -0.23 26.39
N ALA A 566 -20.42 0.76 25.57
CA ALA A 566 -19.18 1.51 25.73
C ALA A 566 -19.02 2.07 27.16
N GLY A 567 -17.79 2.00 27.68
CA GLY A 567 -17.41 2.52 29.00
C GLY A 567 -17.72 1.59 30.20
N GLN A 568 -18.59 0.59 30.06
CA GLN A 568 -18.97 -0.26 31.20
C GLN A 568 -17.83 -1.17 31.70
N VAL A 569 -17.04 -1.72 30.77
CA VAL A 569 -15.85 -2.51 31.14
C VAL A 569 -14.82 -1.64 31.86
N ALA A 570 -14.60 -0.41 31.39
CA ALA A 570 -13.70 0.54 32.07
C ALA A 570 -14.18 0.88 33.49
N TYR A 571 -15.49 1.04 33.67
CA TYR A 571 -16.10 1.22 35.00
C TYR A 571 -15.86 0.02 35.92
N LEU A 572 -16.07 -1.21 35.43
CA LEU A 572 -15.79 -2.43 36.20
C LEU A 572 -14.29 -2.59 36.53
N GLU A 573 -13.39 -2.24 35.62
CA GLU A 573 -11.95 -2.24 35.88
C GLU A 573 -11.53 -1.23 36.94
N ARG A 574 -12.16 -0.05 36.97
CA ARG A 574 -11.94 0.94 38.04
C ARG A 574 -12.34 0.37 39.39
N LEU A 575 -13.54 -0.19 39.52
CA LEU A 575 -14.02 -0.81 40.77
C LEU A 575 -13.10 -1.96 41.21
N ARG A 576 -12.66 -2.79 40.25
CA ARG A 576 -11.74 -3.89 40.51
C ARG A 576 -10.40 -3.38 41.02
N SER A 577 -9.85 -2.35 40.39
CA SER A 577 -8.58 -1.73 40.78
C SER A 577 -8.64 -1.14 42.19
N GLU A 578 -9.74 -0.47 42.53
CA GLU A 578 -9.99 0.06 43.88
C GLU A 578 -10.06 -1.07 44.91
N ARG A 579 -10.79 -2.15 44.60
CA ARG A 579 -10.92 -3.31 45.49
C ARG A 579 -9.57 -4.02 45.71
N LEU A 580 -8.82 -4.26 44.64
CA LEU A 580 -7.50 -4.88 44.72
C LEU A 580 -6.53 -3.99 45.51
N ARG A 581 -6.54 -2.67 45.28
CA ARG A 581 -5.72 -1.72 46.06
C ARG A 581 -6.02 -1.82 47.54
N HIS A 582 -7.30 -1.89 47.93
CA HIS A 582 -7.68 -2.05 49.33
C HIS A 582 -7.18 -3.38 49.92
N CYS A 583 -7.33 -4.50 49.21
CA CYS A 583 -6.80 -5.79 49.64
C CYS A 583 -5.27 -5.77 49.79
N CYS A 584 -4.56 -5.16 48.84
CA CYS A 584 -3.11 -4.99 48.90
C CYS A 584 -2.68 -4.17 50.12
N ILE A 585 -3.38 -3.09 50.46
CA ILE A 585 -3.10 -2.28 51.66
C ILE A 585 -3.28 -3.13 52.94
N ILE A 586 -4.32 -3.95 53.02
CA ILE A 586 -4.53 -4.85 54.17
C ILE A 586 -3.37 -5.85 54.28
N MET A 587 -3.02 -6.53 53.18
CA MET A 587 -1.92 -7.49 53.17
C MET A 587 -0.58 -6.83 53.56
N GLN A 588 -0.30 -5.65 52.98
CA GLN A 588 0.89 -4.88 53.30
C GLN A 588 0.92 -4.45 54.78
N LYS A 589 -0.21 -4.00 55.34
CA LYS A 589 -0.32 -3.64 56.75
C LYS A 589 -0.04 -4.84 57.66
N THR A 590 -0.61 -6.00 57.36
CA THR A 590 -0.40 -7.22 58.16
C THR A 590 1.05 -7.70 58.07
N ILE A 591 1.63 -7.74 56.87
CA ILE A 591 3.02 -8.16 56.68
C ILE A 591 3.98 -7.18 57.37
N ARG A 592 3.76 -5.87 57.24
CA ARG A 592 4.57 -4.85 57.94
C ARG A 592 4.38 -4.81 59.45
N GLY A 593 3.29 -5.36 59.97
CA GLY A 593 3.10 -5.53 61.42
C GLY A 593 3.69 -6.84 61.95
N PHE A 594 3.96 -7.80 61.07
CA PHE A 594 4.63 -9.06 61.40
C PHE A 594 6.17 -8.93 61.31
N LEU A 595 6.65 -8.25 60.27
CA LEU A 595 8.04 -7.79 60.14
C LEU A 595 8.35 -6.73 61.20
#